data_AF-A0A0X8DF77-F1
#
_entry.id   AF-A0A0X8DF77-F1
#
_cell.length_a   1.000
_cell.length_b   1.000
_cell.length_c   1.000
_cell.angle_alpha   90.00
_cell.angle_beta   90.00
_cell.angle_gamma   90.00
#
_symmetry.space_group_name_H-M   'P 1'
#
loop_
_entity.id
_entity.type
_entity.pdbx_description
1 polymer ?
#
loop_
_entity_poly.entity_id
_entity_poly.type
_entity_poly.pdbx_seq_one_letter_code
_entity_poly.pdbx_strand_id
1 'polypeptide(L)'
;MEHHLFFLSLVTLFGTLSTLHVPKLDDLSDHDYLHKEVPSYFSKSCCNYNEPNAEDEMNIFIDCRGIINDKYKLQRPKPTGQDEEDRITMISWIWNRTTCFSYCFLHKQGMANEDGTINVETAMKKQKKSIPELVDPEAWTNIEKLCTKPNDDDKETYVCKKDALHFSGCVHDISEYYCPDALQSKGESCVKYREDTKNKYGI
;
A
#
# COMPACT_ATOMS: atom_id res chain seq x y z
N MET A 1 -6.07 8.24 -23.06
CA MET A 1 -4.86 8.56 -22.28
C MET A 1 -5.17 8.15 -20.86
N GLU A 2 -4.84 6.91 -20.56
CA GLU A 2 -5.08 6.23 -19.29
C GLU A 2 -3.80 6.33 -18.48
N HIS A 3 -3.83 6.99 -17.32
CA HIS A 3 -2.70 7.04 -16.40
C HIS A 3 -3.26 7.00 -14.98
N HIS A 4 -3.27 5.79 -14.41
CA HIS A 4 -3.66 5.49 -13.03
C HIS A 4 -2.40 5.05 -12.29
N LEU A 5 -1.73 5.92 -11.53
CA LEU A 5 -0.48 5.54 -10.88
C LEU A 5 -0.27 6.08 -9.47
N PHE A 6 -1.15 6.92 -8.92
CA PHE A 6 -1.01 7.29 -7.51
C PHE A 6 -1.55 6.23 -6.53
N PHE A 7 -2.55 5.45 -6.96
CA PHE A 7 -3.18 4.38 -6.18
C PHE A 7 -2.82 2.96 -6.66
N LEU A 8 -1.87 2.84 -7.59
CA LEU A 8 -1.62 1.60 -8.35
C LEU A 8 -0.25 0.96 -8.11
N SER A 9 0.49 1.42 -7.09
CA SER A 9 1.84 0.92 -6.79
C SER A 9 1.89 -0.48 -6.17
N LEU A 10 0.77 -1.19 -6.08
CA LEU A 10 0.69 -2.44 -5.35
C LEU A 10 0.03 -3.57 -6.23
N VAL A 11 -0.66 -3.24 -7.35
CA VAL A 11 -1.39 -4.24 -8.20
C VAL A 11 -0.44 -5.09 -9.05
N THR A 12 0.75 -4.59 -9.36
CA THR A 12 1.75 -5.33 -10.18
C THR A 12 2.51 -6.43 -9.42
N LEU A 13 2.10 -6.78 -8.19
CA LEU A 13 2.66 -7.91 -7.45
C LEU A 13 2.27 -9.28 -8.05
N PHE A 14 1.21 -9.32 -8.87
CA PHE A 14 0.68 -10.53 -9.50
C PHE A 14 0.75 -10.40 -11.03
N GLY A 15 1.77 -11.00 -11.65
CA GLY A 15 1.82 -11.17 -13.10
C GLY A 15 3.03 -10.54 -13.77
N THR A 16 3.77 -11.37 -14.48
CA THR A 16 4.89 -11.03 -15.35
C THR A 16 4.51 -10.04 -16.46
N LEU A 17 5.49 -9.24 -16.90
CA LEU A 17 5.41 -8.26 -18.00
C LEU A 17 4.59 -8.77 -19.21
N SER A 18 3.73 -7.91 -19.76
CA SER A 18 3.61 -7.66 -21.21
C SER A 18 2.80 -6.39 -21.46
N THR A 19 3.27 -5.63 -22.44
CA THR A 19 2.71 -4.41 -23.04
C THR A 19 1.19 -4.37 -23.24
N LEU A 20 0.57 -3.20 -23.04
CA LEU A 20 -0.58 -2.71 -23.83
C LEU A 20 -1.75 -3.69 -24.08
N HIS A 21 -2.41 -4.15 -23.03
CA HIS A 21 -3.86 -4.43 -22.98
C HIS A 21 -4.11 -5.00 -21.59
N VAL A 22 -4.81 -4.25 -20.72
CA VAL A 22 -5.26 -4.78 -19.43
C VAL A 22 -6.29 -5.87 -19.76
N PRO A 23 -5.99 -7.17 -19.59
CA PRO A 23 -7.03 -8.18 -19.66
C PRO A 23 -7.91 -7.93 -18.43
N LYS A 24 -9.23 -7.95 -18.64
CA LYS A 24 -10.20 -7.80 -17.56
C LYS A 24 -9.80 -8.69 -16.37
N LEU A 25 -9.92 -8.11 -15.18
CA LEU A 25 -9.76 -8.73 -13.84
C LEU A 25 -10.61 -10.00 -13.60
N ASP A 26 -11.30 -10.52 -14.61
CA ASP A 26 -12.27 -11.60 -14.51
C ASP A 26 -11.64 -13.00 -14.37
N ASP A 27 -10.32 -13.14 -14.61
CA ASP A 27 -9.60 -14.44 -14.55
C ASP A 27 -8.95 -14.74 -13.18
N LEU A 28 -9.24 -13.95 -12.14
CA LEU A 28 -8.77 -14.19 -10.77
C LEU A 28 -9.76 -15.00 -9.91
N SER A 29 -10.83 -15.54 -10.51
CA SER A 29 -11.92 -16.22 -9.79
C SER A 29 -11.52 -17.48 -9.03
N ASP A 30 -10.36 -18.08 -9.34
CA ASP A 30 -9.98 -19.38 -8.77
C ASP A 30 -9.11 -19.28 -7.50
N HIS A 31 -8.81 -18.08 -7.01
CA HIS A 31 -7.95 -17.86 -5.84
C HIS A 31 -8.60 -16.97 -4.77
N ASP A 32 -9.86 -17.26 -4.45
CA ASP A 32 -10.71 -16.59 -3.46
C ASP A 32 -10.09 -16.51 -2.04
N TYR A 33 -9.08 -17.34 -1.74
CA TYR A 33 -8.36 -17.31 -0.46
C TYR A 33 -7.30 -16.19 -0.37
N LEU A 34 -6.68 -15.79 -1.50
CA LEU A 34 -5.68 -14.71 -1.51
C LEU A 34 -6.32 -13.34 -1.28
N HIS A 35 -7.57 -13.15 -1.70
CA HIS A 35 -8.31 -11.92 -1.47
C HIS A 35 -8.68 -11.67 0.00
N LYS A 36 -8.77 -12.72 0.82
CA LYS A 36 -9.11 -12.60 2.26
C LYS A 36 -7.91 -12.30 3.14
N GLU A 37 -6.71 -12.73 2.75
CA GLU A 37 -5.50 -12.62 3.59
C GLU A 37 -4.49 -11.56 3.11
N VAL A 38 -4.60 -11.11 1.87
CA VAL A 38 -3.88 -9.93 1.39
C VAL A 38 -4.76 -8.72 1.70
N PRO A 39 -4.34 -7.76 2.55
CA PRO A 39 -5.13 -6.57 2.80
C PRO A 39 -5.39 -5.89 1.46
N SER A 40 -6.66 -5.70 1.13
CA SER A 40 -7.02 -4.95 -0.06
C SER A 40 -6.74 -3.47 0.18
N TYR A 41 -5.47 -3.07 0.15
CA TYR A 41 -5.06 -1.67 -0.08
C TYR A 41 -5.42 -1.19 -1.50
N PHE A 42 -6.30 -1.93 -2.18
CA PHE A 42 -6.67 -1.90 -3.59
C PHE A 42 -8.16 -1.72 -3.81
N SER A 43 -8.92 -1.45 -2.74
CA SER A 43 -10.29 -1.00 -2.92
C SER A 43 -10.25 0.23 -3.83
N LYS A 44 -11.14 0.25 -4.83
CA LYS A 44 -11.41 1.47 -5.61
C LYS A 44 -11.45 2.64 -4.63
N SER A 45 -10.59 3.64 -4.85
CA SER A 45 -10.58 4.83 -4.00
C SER A 45 -12.00 5.38 -3.92
N CYS A 46 -12.43 5.70 -2.71
CA CYS A 46 -13.74 6.30 -2.47
C CYS A 46 -13.71 7.81 -2.67
N CYS A 47 -12.57 8.34 -3.12
CA CYS A 47 -12.27 9.75 -3.25
C CYS A 47 -11.50 10.07 -4.52
N ASN A 48 -12.05 10.98 -5.32
CA ASN A 48 -11.44 11.37 -6.59
C ASN A 48 -10.37 12.46 -6.38
N TYR A 49 -9.29 12.12 -5.67
CA TYR A 49 -8.11 12.99 -5.54
C TYR A 49 -7.43 13.18 -6.89
N ASN A 50 -6.84 14.35 -7.14
CA ASN A 50 -6.00 14.52 -8.32
C ASN A 50 -4.72 13.71 -8.13
N GLU A 51 -4.38 12.93 -9.14
CA GLU A 51 -3.11 12.21 -9.14
C GLU A 51 -1.97 13.19 -9.47
N PRO A 52 -0.93 13.32 -8.63
CA PRO A 52 0.26 14.07 -8.98
C PRO A 52 1.00 13.41 -10.14
N ASN A 53 1.73 14.21 -10.92
CA ASN A 53 2.58 13.70 -12.00
C ASN A 53 3.71 12.83 -11.41
N ALA A 54 3.76 11.55 -11.81
CA ALA A 54 4.44 10.48 -11.06
C ALA A 54 5.63 9.83 -11.82
N GLU A 55 6.27 10.54 -12.75
CA GLU A 55 7.41 9.99 -13.50
C GLU A 55 8.57 9.54 -12.60
N ASP A 56 8.90 10.33 -11.58
CA ASP A 56 9.92 9.98 -10.58
C ASP A 56 9.52 8.77 -9.73
N GLU A 57 8.23 8.61 -9.43
CA GLU A 57 7.72 7.48 -8.63
C GLU A 57 7.76 6.16 -9.40
N MET A 58 7.55 6.20 -10.72
CA MET A 58 7.71 5.04 -11.59
C MET A 58 9.16 4.52 -11.61
N ASN A 59 10.13 5.42 -11.63
CA ASN A 59 11.54 5.02 -11.57
C ASN A 59 11.87 4.36 -10.22
N ILE A 60 11.38 4.93 -9.12
CA ILE A 60 11.54 4.33 -7.78
C ILE A 60 10.85 2.95 -7.71
N PHE A 61 9.68 2.81 -8.33
CA PHE A 61 8.95 1.55 -8.40
C PHE A 61 9.80 0.45 -9.07
N ILE A 62 10.37 0.74 -10.25
CA ILE A 62 11.20 -0.20 -11.01
C ILE A 62 12.45 -0.59 -10.21
N ASP A 63 13.13 0.38 -9.62
CA ASP A 63 14.31 0.17 -8.78
C ASP A 63 14.01 -0.75 -7.59
N CYS A 64 12.93 -0.47 -6.86
CA CYS A 64 12.55 -1.25 -5.69
C CYS A 64 12.17 -2.68 -6.05
N ARG A 65 11.52 -2.89 -7.20
CA ARG A 65 11.26 -4.25 -7.70
C ARG A 65 12.56 -5.04 -7.92
N GLY A 66 13.61 -4.40 -8.45
CA GLY A 66 14.94 -5.02 -8.62
C GLY A 66 15.59 -5.35 -7.27
N ILE A 67 15.66 -4.36 -6.38
CA ILE A 67 16.28 -4.50 -5.04
C ILE A 67 15.66 -5.64 -4.25
N ILE A 68 14.35 -5.85 -4.33
CA ILE A 68 13.69 -6.91 -3.56
C ILE A 68 14.12 -8.30 -3.98
N ASN A 69 14.26 -8.52 -5.29
CA ASN A 69 14.69 -9.81 -5.81
C ASN A 69 16.17 -10.05 -5.50
N ASP A 70 17.00 -9.02 -5.61
CA ASP A 70 18.46 -9.14 -5.53
C ASP A 70 19.00 -9.09 -4.09
N LYS A 71 18.51 -8.15 -3.27
CA LYS A 71 18.98 -7.90 -1.90
C LYS A 71 18.29 -8.81 -0.89
N TYR A 72 16.97 -8.93 -0.96
CA TYR A 72 16.19 -9.69 0.03
C TYR A 72 15.98 -11.16 -0.35
N LYS A 73 16.43 -11.58 -1.55
CA LYS A 73 16.33 -12.95 -2.07
C LYS A 73 14.91 -13.53 -2.02
N LEU A 74 13.89 -12.67 -2.11
CA LEU A 74 12.48 -13.06 -2.06
C LEU A 74 12.01 -13.58 -3.42
N GLN A 75 12.62 -14.67 -3.87
CA GLN A 75 12.18 -15.38 -5.08
C GLN A 75 10.88 -16.14 -4.81
N ARG A 76 10.02 -16.22 -5.82
CA ARG A 76 8.76 -16.95 -5.70
C ARG A 76 9.06 -18.42 -5.33
N PRO A 77 8.48 -18.96 -4.25
CA PRO A 77 8.68 -20.34 -3.86
C PRO A 77 8.13 -21.28 -4.95
N LYS A 78 8.82 -22.41 -5.15
CA LYS A 78 8.36 -23.49 -6.03
C LYS A 78 7.42 -24.40 -5.24
N PRO A 79 6.29 -24.83 -5.81
CA PRO A 79 5.41 -25.79 -5.15
C PRO A 79 6.16 -27.07 -4.80
N THR A 80 6.01 -27.56 -3.59
CA THR A 80 6.55 -28.84 -3.12
C THR A 80 5.53 -29.98 -3.31
N GLY A 81 4.26 -29.65 -3.58
CA GLY A 81 3.16 -30.61 -3.69
C GLY A 81 2.48 -30.88 -2.33
N GLN A 82 2.74 -30.03 -1.33
CA GLN A 82 2.12 -30.08 -0.01
C GLN A 82 1.26 -28.83 0.18
N ASP A 83 -0.03 -28.93 -0.17
CA ASP A 83 -0.92 -27.78 -0.34
C ASP A 83 -0.91 -26.80 0.85
N GLU A 84 -0.86 -27.29 2.09
CA GLU A 84 -0.85 -26.42 3.28
C GLU A 84 0.50 -25.71 3.49
N GLU A 85 1.61 -26.42 3.31
CA GLU A 85 2.96 -25.86 3.45
C GLU A 85 3.28 -24.88 2.31
N ASP A 86 2.87 -25.24 1.08
CA ASP A 86 2.95 -24.38 -0.09
C ASP A 86 2.13 -23.10 0.11
N ARG A 87 0.94 -23.19 0.73
CA ARG A 87 0.10 -22.04 1.06
C ARG A 87 0.78 -21.12 2.08
N ILE A 88 1.27 -21.66 3.21
CA ILE A 88 1.95 -20.86 4.25
C ILE A 88 3.18 -20.16 3.67
N THR A 89 3.97 -20.89 2.89
CA THR A 89 5.18 -20.36 2.24
C THR A 89 4.84 -19.25 1.26
N MET A 90 3.77 -19.41 0.46
CA MET A 90 3.30 -18.39 -0.47
C MET A 90 2.83 -17.13 0.26
N ILE A 91 2.03 -17.27 1.31
CA ILE A 91 1.53 -16.14 2.12
C ILE A 91 2.71 -15.39 2.73
N SER A 92 3.66 -16.10 3.35
CA SER A 92 4.87 -15.51 3.93
C SER A 92 5.69 -14.76 2.87
N TRP A 93 5.86 -15.33 1.68
CA TRP A 93 6.55 -14.69 0.56
C TRP A 93 5.84 -13.38 0.12
N ILE A 94 4.51 -13.41 -0.04
CA ILE A 94 3.73 -12.23 -0.42
C ILE A 94 3.92 -11.10 0.60
N TRP A 95 3.75 -11.40 1.89
CA TRP A 95 3.87 -10.40 2.94
C TRP A 95 5.27 -9.81 3.06
N ASN A 96 6.31 -10.64 2.96
CA ASN A 96 7.69 -10.17 2.96
C ASN A 96 7.96 -9.26 1.76
N ARG A 97 7.49 -9.64 0.57
CA ARG A 97 7.67 -8.87 -0.65
C ARG A 97 6.97 -7.52 -0.57
N THR A 98 5.72 -7.49 -0.11
CA THR A 98 4.94 -6.26 0.08
C THR A 98 5.55 -5.32 1.12
N THR A 99 6.00 -5.88 2.25
CA THR A 99 6.62 -5.10 3.32
C THR A 99 7.95 -4.50 2.88
N CYS A 100 8.82 -5.30 2.27
CA CYS A 100 10.09 -4.82 1.73
C CYS A 100 9.93 -3.84 0.57
N PHE A 101 8.89 -4.01 -0.26
CA PHE A 101 8.56 -3.03 -1.30
C PHE A 101 8.20 -1.68 -0.70
N SER A 102 7.28 -1.68 0.26
CA SER A 102 6.84 -0.45 0.93
C SER A 102 7.99 0.26 1.61
N TYR A 103 8.86 -0.48 2.32
CA TYR A 103 10.07 0.06 2.91
C TYR A 103 11.00 0.68 1.86
N CYS A 104 11.33 -0.05 0.80
CA CYS A 104 12.21 0.47 -0.25
C CYS A 104 11.66 1.75 -0.88
N PHE A 105 10.35 1.75 -1.21
CA PHE A 105 9.70 2.86 -1.87
C PHE A 105 9.73 4.12 -1.00
N LEU A 106 9.33 4.02 0.27
CA LEU A 106 9.38 5.14 1.21
C LEU A 106 10.82 5.57 1.53
N HIS A 107 11.75 4.63 1.66
CA HIS A 107 13.15 4.94 1.93
C HIS A 107 13.80 5.72 0.79
N LYS A 108 13.57 5.30 -0.47
CA LYS A 108 14.04 6.04 -1.67
C LYS A 108 13.47 7.47 -1.75
N GLN A 109 12.30 7.68 -1.18
CA GLN A 109 11.69 9.01 -1.07
C GLN A 109 12.15 9.81 0.16
N GLY A 110 13.00 9.24 1.02
CA GLY A 110 13.43 9.84 2.30
C GLY A 110 12.35 9.83 3.38
N MET A 111 11.24 9.11 3.18
CA MET A 111 10.11 9.01 4.12
C MET A 111 10.29 7.88 5.13
N ALA A 112 11.25 6.98 4.92
CA ALA A 112 11.65 5.96 5.89
C ALA A 112 13.16 6.04 6.16
N ASN A 113 13.52 5.88 7.43
CA ASN A 113 14.90 5.83 7.91
C ASN A 113 15.56 4.50 7.53
N GLU A 114 16.88 4.42 7.62
CA GLU A 114 17.63 3.19 7.33
C GLU A 114 17.19 2.00 8.20
N ASP A 115 16.78 2.28 9.44
CA ASP A 115 16.33 1.27 10.41
C ASP A 115 14.89 0.79 10.19
N GLY A 116 14.22 1.23 9.12
CA GLY A 116 12.86 0.85 8.77
C GLY A 116 11.76 1.72 9.35
N THR A 117 12.07 2.64 10.26
CA THR A 117 11.08 3.54 10.88
C THR A 117 10.70 4.70 9.96
N ILE A 118 9.56 5.35 10.23
CA ILE A 118 9.10 6.50 9.44
C ILE A 118 9.89 7.77 9.80
N ASN A 119 10.40 8.48 8.78
CA ASN A 119 10.87 9.85 8.92
C ASN A 119 9.65 10.78 8.90
N VAL A 120 9.11 11.06 10.09
CA VAL A 120 7.84 11.81 10.28
C VAL A 120 7.84 13.14 9.54
N GLU A 121 8.88 13.96 9.71
CA GLU A 121 8.97 15.28 9.09
C GLU A 121 8.88 15.20 7.56
N THR A 122 9.70 14.34 6.95
CA THR A 122 9.74 14.20 5.49
C THR A 122 8.47 13.54 4.96
N ALA A 123 7.95 12.54 5.67
CA ALA A 123 6.74 11.83 5.30
C ALA A 123 5.52 12.76 5.31
N MET A 124 5.31 13.52 6.39
CA MET A 124 4.19 14.46 6.48
C MET A 124 4.29 15.58 5.45
N LYS A 125 5.49 16.12 5.22
CA LYS A 125 5.73 17.14 4.21
C LYS A 125 5.39 16.64 2.79
N LYS A 126 5.80 15.42 2.45
CA LYS A 126 5.51 14.81 1.14
C LYS A 126 4.04 14.47 0.99
N GLN A 127 3.41 13.85 1.99
CA GLN A 127 2.00 13.49 1.93
C GLN A 127 1.10 14.73 1.76
N LYS A 128 1.36 15.81 2.50
CA LYS A 128 0.64 17.09 2.34
C LYS A 128 0.77 17.69 0.94
N LYS A 129 1.92 17.50 0.30
CA LYS A 129 2.15 17.95 -1.07
C LYS A 129 1.41 17.05 -2.09
N SER A 130 1.32 15.76 -1.80
CA SER A 130 0.72 14.77 -2.70
C SER A 130 -0.80 14.71 -2.65
N ILE A 131 -1.43 15.14 -1.55
CA ILE A 131 -2.88 15.16 -1.37
C ILE A 131 -3.33 16.60 -1.05
N PRO A 132 -3.18 17.55 -1.97
CA PRO A 132 -3.46 18.97 -1.71
C PRO A 132 -4.94 19.26 -1.40
N GLU A 133 -5.86 18.36 -1.79
CA GLU A 133 -7.29 18.48 -1.53
C GLU A 133 -7.69 18.08 -0.12
N LEU A 134 -6.82 17.36 0.60
CA LEU A 134 -7.04 17.04 2.01
C LEU A 134 -6.71 18.27 2.86
N VAL A 135 -7.68 19.18 2.95
CA VAL A 135 -7.52 20.49 3.61
C VAL A 135 -7.86 20.47 5.10
N ASP A 136 -8.48 19.40 5.60
CA ASP A 136 -8.87 19.29 7.00
C ASP A 136 -7.63 19.16 7.92
N PRO A 137 -7.39 20.12 8.85
CA PRO A 137 -6.26 20.04 9.78
C PRO A 137 -6.32 18.85 10.73
N GLU A 138 -7.52 18.38 11.07
CA GLU A 138 -7.73 17.23 11.94
C GLU A 138 -7.25 15.94 11.26
N ALA A 139 -7.46 15.82 9.94
CA ALA A 139 -6.96 14.71 9.16
C ALA A 139 -5.44 14.55 9.30
N TRP A 140 -4.70 15.65 9.12
CA TRP A 140 -3.24 15.64 9.24
C TRP A 140 -2.76 15.39 10.67
N THR A 141 -3.50 15.88 11.66
CA THR A 141 -3.22 15.61 13.07
C THR A 141 -3.38 14.11 13.38
N ASN A 142 -4.44 13.49 12.86
CA ASN A 142 -4.69 12.06 13.03
C ASN A 142 -3.68 11.20 12.25
N ILE A 143 -3.30 11.59 11.03
CA ILE A 143 -2.26 10.91 10.26
C ILE A 143 -0.92 10.92 11.01
N GLU A 144 -0.48 12.08 11.50
CA GLU A 144 0.77 12.19 12.24
C GLU A 144 0.73 11.38 13.54
N LYS A 145 -0.39 11.42 14.27
CA LYS A 145 -0.53 10.72 15.55
C LYS A 145 -0.65 9.20 15.40
N LEU A 146 -1.33 8.72 14.35
CA LEU A 146 -1.72 7.32 14.23
C LEU A 146 -0.83 6.56 13.25
N CYS A 147 -0.53 7.14 12.09
CA CYS A 147 0.12 6.41 11.00
C CYS A 147 1.64 6.31 11.14
N THR A 148 2.28 7.19 11.93
CA THR A 148 3.73 7.18 12.10
C THR A 148 4.20 6.42 13.34
N LYS A 149 3.27 5.78 14.07
CA LYS A 149 3.64 4.98 15.22
C LYS A 149 4.40 3.73 14.73
N PRO A 150 5.50 3.34 15.42
CA PRO A 150 6.14 2.07 15.18
C PRO A 150 5.12 0.94 15.32
N ASN A 151 5.20 -0.05 14.44
CA ASN A 151 4.37 -1.24 14.58
C ASN A 151 5.06 -2.23 15.51
N ASP A 152 4.61 -2.33 16.77
CA ASP A 152 5.22 -3.17 17.79
C ASP A 152 5.01 -4.70 17.58
N ASP A 153 4.20 -5.11 16.58
CA ASP A 153 4.06 -6.52 16.16
C ASP A 153 5.31 -7.07 15.45
N ASP A 154 6.35 -6.25 15.29
CA ASP A 154 7.50 -6.49 14.39
C ASP A 154 8.58 -7.42 14.94
N LYS A 155 8.41 -8.09 16.08
CA LYS A 155 9.60 -8.71 16.69
C LYS A 155 10.19 -9.92 15.96
N GLU A 156 9.47 -10.74 15.19
CA GLU A 156 10.10 -11.98 14.67
C GLU A 156 9.66 -12.52 13.29
N THR A 157 8.80 -11.86 12.51
CA THR A 157 8.13 -12.56 11.39
C THR A 157 8.53 -12.13 9.97
N TYR A 158 9.13 -10.95 9.75
CA TYR A 158 9.36 -10.42 8.40
C TYR A 158 10.76 -9.85 8.19
N VAL A 159 11.24 -9.92 6.94
CA VAL A 159 12.57 -9.48 6.50
C VAL A 159 12.75 -7.96 6.59
N CYS A 160 11.67 -7.20 6.37
CA CYS A 160 11.64 -5.75 6.50
C CYS A 160 10.60 -5.33 7.54
N LYS A 161 10.83 -4.21 8.23
CA LYS A 161 9.85 -3.64 9.18
C LYS A 161 8.54 -3.26 8.48
N LYS A 162 7.43 -3.40 9.19
CA LYS A 162 6.09 -3.12 8.67
C LYS A 162 5.72 -1.64 8.67
N ASP A 163 6.48 -0.80 9.38
CA ASP A 163 6.18 0.63 9.54
C ASP A 163 5.81 1.32 8.23
N ALA A 164 6.56 1.08 7.15
CA ALA A 164 6.29 1.65 5.83
C ALA A 164 4.96 1.23 5.20
N LEU A 165 4.63 -0.06 5.30
CA LEU A 165 3.35 -0.60 4.83
C LEU A 165 2.19 -0.08 5.69
N HIS A 166 2.37 -0.07 7.01
CA HIS A 166 1.39 0.44 7.96
C HIS A 166 1.09 1.92 7.71
N PHE A 167 2.14 2.74 7.60
CA PHE A 167 2.03 4.17 7.31
C PHE A 167 1.22 4.41 6.04
N SER A 168 1.57 3.72 4.94
CA SER A 168 0.92 3.92 3.65
C SER A 168 -0.57 3.55 3.70
N GLY A 169 -0.90 2.42 4.33
CA GLY A 169 -2.29 2.00 4.53
C GLY A 169 -3.09 2.93 5.43
N CYS A 170 -2.49 3.39 6.52
CA CYS A 170 -3.14 4.29 7.47
C CYS A 170 -3.40 5.68 6.86
N VAL A 171 -2.44 6.24 6.11
CA VAL A 171 -2.62 7.50 5.39
C VAL A 171 -3.77 7.39 4.41
N HIS A 172 -3.82 6.29 3.64
CA HIS A 172 -4.92 6.04 2.71
C HIS A 172 -6.27 6.03 3.44
N ASP A 173 -6.43 5.17 4.45
CA ASP A 173 -7.68 5.05 5.18
C ASP A 173 -8.15 6.41 5.75
N ILE A 174 -7.28 7.13 6.46
CA ILE A 174 -7.63 8.41 7.07
C ILE A 174 -7.94 9.48 6.00
N SER A 175 -7.19 9.49 4.88
CA SER A 175 -7.47 10.41 3.77
C SER A 175 -8.83 10.16 3.12
N GLU A 176 -9.26 8.90 3.03
CA GLU A 176 -10.57 8.53 2.48
C GLU A 176 -11.72 8.91 3.44
N TYR A 177 -11.48 8.84 4.75
CA TYR A 177 -12.44 9.28 5.75
C TYR A 177 -12.66 10.80 5.74
N TYR A 178 -11.58 11.59 5.75
CA TYR A 178 -11.62 13.06 5.75
C TYR A 178 -11.77 13.69 4.36
N CYS A 179 -12.07 12.87 3.38
CA CYS A 179 -12.19 13.30 2.01
C CYS A 179 -13.27 14.36 1.82
N PRO A 180 -13.01 15.47 1.09
CA PRO A 180 -14.01 16.50 0.86
C PRO A 180 -15.27 15.97 0.18
N ASP A 181 -16.45 16.39 0.64
CA ASP A 181 -17.76 15.95 0.10
C ASP A 181 -17.87 16.07 -1.43
N ALA A 182 -17.21 17.06 -2.02
CA ALA A 182 -17.19 17.28 -3.47
C ALA A 182 -16.43 16.19 -4.25
N LEU A 183 -15.50 15.48 -3.60
CA LEU A 183 -14.66 14.44 -4.18
C LEU A 183 -15.12 13.03 -3.81
N GLN A 184 -16.00 12.90 -2.82
CA GLN A 184 -16.47 11.61 -2.32
C GLN A 184 -17.36 10.87 -3.33
N SER A 185 -17.08 9.57 -3.48
CA SER A 185 -18.04 8.60 -3.97
C SER A 185 -19.08 8.29 -2.89
N LYS A 186 -20.36 8.34 -3.29
CA LYS A 186 -21.53 8.14 -2.41
C LYS A 186 -22.11 6.72 -2.47
N GLY A 187 -21.41 5.78 -3.10
CA GLY A 187 -21.83 4.38 -3.12
C GLY A 187 -21.84 3.76 -1.72
N GLU A 188 -22.76 2.82 -1.47
CA GLU A 188 -22.91 2.16 -0.16
C GLU A 188 -21.60 1.53 0.34
N SER A 189 -20.80 0.94 -0.56
CA SER A 189 -19.50 0.38 -0.22
C SER A 189 -18.53 1.44 0.32
N CYS A 190 -18.58 2.66 -0.20
CA CYS A 190 -17.71 3.76 0.23
C CYS A 190 -18.18 4.40 1.53
N VAL A 191 -19.49 4.49 1.74
CA VAL A 191 -20.04 4.88 3.03
C VAL A 191 -19.61 3.88 4.10
N LYS A 192 -19.77 2.58 3.84
CA LYS A 192 -19.34 1.53 4.77
C LYS A 192 -17.84 1.59 5.05
N TYR A 193 -17.01 1.76 4.03
CA TYR A 193 -15.55 1.85 4.21
C TYR A 193 -15.13 3.03 5.10
N ARG A 194 -15.79 4.19 4.98
CA ARG A 194 -15.54 5.34 5.87
C ARG A 194 -15.97 5.05 7.31
N GLU A 195 -17.10 4.39 7.52
CA GLU A 195 -17.54 3.96 8.87
C GLU A 195 -16.59 2.93 9.48
N ASP A 196 -16.12 1.95 8.69
CA ASP A 196 -15.16 0.95 9.15
C ASP A 196 -13.82 1.61 9.51
N THR A 197 -13.38 2.59 8.72
CA THR A 197 -12.18 3.40 9.01
C THR A 197 -12.33 4.18 10.31
N LYS A 198 -13.48 4.84 10.49
CA LYS A 198 -13.81 5.58 11.71
C LYS A 198 -13.67 4.69 12.94
N ASN A 199 -14.27 3.50 12.90
CA ASN A 199 -14.21 2.53 13.99
C ASN A 199 -12.80 1.99 14.24
N LYS A 200 -12.04 1.72 13.17
CA LYS A 200 -10.65 1.20 13.25
C LYS A 200 -9.72 2.17 13.97
N TYR A 201 -9.85 3.47 13.72
CA TYR A 201 -8.94 4.51 14.24
C TYR A 201 -9.49 5.31 15.42
N GLY A 202 -10.78 5.17 15.73
CA GLY A 202 -11.43 5.88 16.84
C GLY A 202 -11.51 7.40 16.60
N ILE A 203 -11.77 7.78 15.34
CA ILE A 203 -11.96 9.17 14.89
C ILE A 203 -13.46 9.50 14.71
#